data_AF-A0A2E5WT07-F1
#
_entry.id   AF-A0A2E5WT07-F1
#
_cell.length_a   1.000
_cell.length_b   1.000
_cell.length_c   1.000
_cell.angle_alpha   90.00
_cell.angle_beta   90.00
_cell.angle_gamma   90.00
#
_symmetry.space_group_name_H-M   'P 1'
#
loop_
_entity.id
_entity.type
_entity.pdbx_description
1 polymer ?
#
loop_
_entity_poly.entity_id
_entity_poly.type
_entity_poly.pdbx_seq_one_letter_code
_entity_poly.pdbx_strand_id
1 'polypeptide(L)'
;MDPLGNIPTFHSILNPVPEERRRAIILRELLIALGILFGFLFAGQYLLSLLGLSQPAKVRVFVLGDAPNSTRLKIMSFPQRPGLAPDQKYIHSTLGLSYLTLRVADMDAAVGRLKKAKVKLLGQTPASLGGQLRITVFHDPDGNFVELIGPVK
;
A
#
# COMPACT_ATOMS: atom_id res chain seq x y z
N MET A 1 29.52 8.37 -2.58
CA MET A 1 30.87 8.80 -3.02
C MET A 1 31.78 8.74 -1.82
N ASP A 2 32.91 8.07 -1.94
CA ASP A 2 33.83 7.83 -0.83
C ASP A 2 34.70 9.08 -0.61
N PRO A 3 34.56 9.79 0.53
CA PRO A 3 35.18 11.10 0.72
C PRO A 3 36.71 11.06 0.71
N LEU A 4 37.32 9.92 1.04
CA LEU A 4 38.77 9.74 1.08
C LEU A 4 39.39 9.52 -0.31
N GLY A 5 38.66 8.87 -1.23
CA GLY A 5 39.15 8.57 -2.58
C GLY A 5 39.24 9.80 -3.50
N ASN A 6 38.52 10.88 -3.18
CA ASN A 6 38.49 12.11 -3.99
C ASN A 6 39.56 13.15 -3.61
N ILE A 7 40.32 12.93 -2.53
CA ILE A 7 41.35 13.86 -2.05
C ILE A 7 42.42 14.17 -3.13
N PRO A 8 42.97 13.20 -3.88
CA PRO A 8 43.96 13.47 -4.92
C PRO A 8 43.40 14.31 -6.08
N THR A 9 42.14 14.08 -6.44
CA THR A 9 41.42 14.82 -7.48
C THR A 9 41.16 16.27 -7.06
N PHE A 10 40.77 16.48 -5.81
CA PHE A 10 40.59 17.82 -5.22
C PHE A 10 41.91 18.60 -5.16
N HIS A 11 43.00 17.93 -4.81
CA HIS A 11 44.32 18.55 -4.72
C HIS A 11 44.87 18.96 -6.10
N SER A 12 44.62 18.15 -7.13
CA SER A 12 45.03 18.44 -8.52
C SER A 12 44.35 19.67 -9.11
N ILE A 13 43.07 19.89 -8.77
CA ILE A 13 42.28 21.04 -9.26
C ILE A 13 42.64 22.33 -8.50
N LEU A 14 43.00 22.24 -7.22
CA LEU A 14 43.30 23.40 -6.38
C LEU A 14 44.78 23.83 -6.39
N ASN A 15 45.68 23.02 -6.97
CA ASN A 15 47.12 23.29 -7.07
C ASN A 15 47.51 24.67 -7.66
N PRO A 16 46.76 25.26 -8.62
CA PRO A 16 47.08 26.59 -9.16
C PRO A 16 46.66 27.77 -8.26
N VAL A 17 45.96 27.53 -7.14
CA VAL A 17 45.33 28.59 -6.33
C VAL A 17 46.10 28.81 -5.02
N PRO A 18 46.48 30.06 -4.67
CA PRO A 18 47.15 30.40 -3.42
C PRO A 18 46.39 29.86 -2.18
N GLU A 19 47.11 29.30 -1.22
CA GLU A 19 46.53 28.62 -0.04
C GLU A 19 45.56 29.51 0.75
N GLU A 20 45.83 30.82 0.81
CA GLU A 20 44.99 31.83 1.48
C GLU A 20 43.59 31.95 0.87
N ARG A 21 43.44 31.71 -0.44
CA ARG A 21 42.15 31.80 -1.16
C ARG A 21 41.45 30.44 -1.28
N ARG A 22 42.18 29.33 -1.08
CA ARG A 22 41.66 27.96 -1.20
C ARG A 22 40.52 27.69 -0.22
N ARG A 23 40.64 28.13 1.03
CA ARG A 23 39.59 27.96 2.06
C ARG A 23 38.31 28.73 1.74
N ALA A 24 38.44 29.96 1.22
CA ALA A 24 37.29 30.80 0.86
C ALA A 24 36.50 30.19 -0.32
N ILE A 25 37.20 29.61 -1.30
CA ILE A 25 36.57 28.91 -2.43
C ILE A 25 35.85 27.65 -1.94
N ILE A 26 36.52 26.81 -1.15
CA ILE A 26 35.91 25.58 -0.61
C ILE A 26 34.66 25.90 0.21
N LEU A 27 34.72 26.92 1.07
CA LEU A 27 33.58 27.34 1.87
C LEU A 27 32.41 27.84 0.98
N ARG A 28 32.71 28.64 -0.05
CA ARG A 28 31.70 29.11 -1.01
C ARG A 28 31.02 27.95 -1.74
N GLU A 29 31.79 26.99 -2.25
CA GLU A 29 31.24 25.83 -2.96
C GLU A 29 30.44 24.91 -2.01
N LEU A 30 30.90 24.74 -0.76
CA LEU A 30 30.13 24.04 0.28
C LEU A 30 28.80 24.75 0.58
N LEU A 31 28.81 26.08 0.67
CA LEU A 31 27.59 26.87 0.88
C LEU A 31 26.64 26.81 -0.31
N ILE A 32 27.17 26.80 -1.55
CA ILE A 32 26.36 26.60 -2.76
C ILE A 32 25.73 25.20 -2.77
N ALA A 33 26.52 24.15 -2.53
CA ALA A 33 26.03 22.79 -2.46
C ALA A 33 24.99 22.60 -1.35
N LEU A 34 25.21 23.21 -0.18
CA LEU A 34 24.27 23.22 0.92
C LEU A 34 22.97 23.95 0.55
N GLY A 35 23.07 25.10 -0.12
CA GLY A 35 21.92 25.85 -0.63
C GLY A 35 21.09 25.05 -1.64
N ILE A 36 21.75 24.35 -2.56
CA ILE A 36 21.09 23.44 -3.51
C ILE A 36 20.37 22.32 -2.75
N LEU A 37 21.02 21.70 -1.75
CA LEU A 37 20.42 20.65 -0.93
C LEU A 37 19.17 21.13 -0.19
N PHE A 38 19.22 22.32 0.43
CA PHE A 38 18.05 22.92 1.06
C PHE A 38 16.96 23.21 0.03
N GLY A 39 17.31 23.70 -1.15
CA GLY A 39 16.38 23.88 -2.26
C GLY A 39 15.62 22.59 -2.58
N PHE A 40 16.34 21.47 -2.74
CA PHE A 40 15.72 20.16 -2.94
C PHE A 40 14.89 19.68 -1.75
N LEU A 41 15.36 19.91 -0.52
CA LEU A 41 14.65 19.50 0.69
C LEU A 41 13.28 20.18 0.79
N PHE A 42 13.21 21.49 0.56
CA PHE A 42 11.96 22.25 0.62
C PHE A 42 11.09 22.04 -0.63
N ALA A 43 11.68 21.99 -1.83
CA ALA A 43 10.94 21.77 -3.07
C ALA A 43 10.42 20.33 -3.22
N GLY A 44 11.05 19.35 -2.57
CA GLY A 44 10.71 17.94 -2.68
C GLY A 44 9.27 17.63 -2.28
N GLN A 45 8.76 18.25 -1.20
CA GLN A 45 7.38 18.07 -0.78
C GLN A 45 6.38 18.59 -1.83
N TYR A 46 6.67 19.70 -2.49
CA TYR A 46 5.83 20.25 -3.56
C TYR A 46 5.83 19.35 -4.79
N LEU A 47 6.99 18.80 -5.17
CA LEU A 47 7.09 17.85 -6.28
C LEU A 47 6.29 16.56 -5.98
N LEU A 48 6.41 16.01 -4.76
CA LEU A 48 5.64 14.84 -4.33
C LEU A 48 4.14 15.11 -4.31
N SER A 49 3.73 16.32 -3.90
CA SER A 49 2.33 16.74 -3.92
C SER A 49 1.80 16.93 -5.34
N LEU A 50 2.61 17.44 -6.26
CA LEU A 50 2.25 17.57 -7.68
C LEU A 50 2.02 16.20 -8.33
N LEU A 51 2.84 15.21 -7.97
CA LEU A 51 2.70 13.82 -8.40
C LEU A 51 1.57 13.05 -7.69
N GLY A 52 0.89 13.67 -6.71
CA GLY A 52 -0.22 13.05 -5.97
C GLY A 52 0.20 11.96 -4.97
N LEU A 53 1.50 11.82 -4.70
CA LEU A 53 2.09 10.73 -3.88
C LEU A 53 2.17 11.07 -2.38
N SER A 54 1.79 12.28 -1.98
CA SER A 54 1.91 12.77 -0.59
C SER A 54 0.80 12.28 0.34
N GLN A 55 -0.06 11.36 -0.10
CA GLN A 55 -1.28 11.02 0.63
C GLN A 55 -1.06 9.89 1.63
N PRO A 56 -1.52 10.04 2.89
CA PRO A 56 -1.39 8.99 3.88
C PRO A 56 -2.29 7.80 3.54
N ALA A 57 -1.67 6.68 3.17
CA ALA A 57 -2.35 5.42 2.94
C ALA A 57 -2.44 4.61 4.25
N LYS A 58 -3.63 4.10 4.59
CA LYS A 58 -3.80 3.14 5.67
C LYS A 58 -3.76 1.73 5.08
N VAL A 59 -2.77 0.97 5.49
CA VAL A 59 -2.53 -0.40 5.03
C VAL A 59 -2.85 -1.39 6.15
N ARG A 60 -3.63 -2.41 5.83
CA ARG A 60 -3.88 -3.55 6.73
C ARG A 60 -3.54 -4.85 6.02
N VAL A 61 -2.82 -5.73 6.69
CA VAL A 61 -2.44 -7.05 6.18
C VAL A 61 -3.18 -8.11 6.99
N PHE A 62 -3.95 -8.94 6.30
CA PHE A 62 -4.61 -10.12 6.85
C PHE A 62 -3.80 -11.35 6.47
N VAL A 63 -3.40 -12.15 7.46
CA VAL A 63 -2.73 -13.44 7.23
C VAL A 63 -3.80 -14.52 7.32
N LEU A 64 -3.92 -15.34 6.28
CA LEU A 64 -5.03 -16.29 6.12
C LEU A 64 -4.70 -17.70 6.64
N GLY A 65 -3.66 -17.83 7.46
CA GLY A 65 -3.24 -19.08 8.10
C GLY A 65 -2.04 -18.87 9.02
N ASP A 66 -1.66 -19.92 9.74
CA ASP A 66 -0.64 -19.86 10.80
C ASP A 66 0.79 -20.19 10.31
N ALA A 67 0.95 -20.56 9.04
CA ALA A 67 2.27 -20.90 8.49
C ALA A 67 3.08 -19.63 8.17
N PRO A 68 4.42 -19.66 8.26
CA PRO A 68 5.27 -18.48 8.00
C PRO A 68 5.05 -17.82 6.63
N ASN A 69 4.69 -18.64 5.63
CA ASN A 69 4.42 -18.23 4.25
C ASN A 69 2.93 -18.30 3.87
N SER A 70 2.03 -18.23 4.85
CA SER A 70 0.59 -18.20 4.58
C SER A 70 0.20 -17.02 3.69
N THR A 71 -0.83 -17.23 2.87
CA THR A 71 -1.38 -16.19 1.99
C THR A 71 -1.72 -14.94 2.78
N ARG A 72 -1.24 -13.80 2.28
CA ARG A 72 -1.48 -12.48 2.87
C ARG A 72 -2.39 -11.68 1.96
N LEU A 73 -3.53 -11.23 2.49
CA LEU A 73 -4.40 -10.27 1.83
C LEU A 73 -4.07 -8.87 2.36
N LYS A 74 -3.47 -8.04 1.53
CA LYS A 74 -3.12 -6.66 1.88
C LYS A 74 -4.20 -5.73 1.33
N ILE A 75 -4.85 -4.99 2.22
CA ILE A 75 -5.83 -3.97 1.86
C ILE A 75 -5.21 -2.60 2.13
N MET A 76 -5.32 -1.69 1.17
CA MET A 76 -4.88 -0.31 1.27
C MET A 76 -6.09 0.60 1.10
N SER A 77 -6.18 1.64 1.92
CA SER A 77 -7.24 2.65 1.85
C SER A 77 -6.62 4.04 1.92
N PHE A 78 -7.25 5.02 1.29
CA PHE A 78 -6.87 6.43 1.30
C PHE A 78 -8.00 7.26 1.92
N PRO A 79 -8.10 7.32 3.26
CA PRO A 79 -9.26 7.94 3.93
C PRO A 79 -9.49 9.40 3.55
N GLN A 80 -8.43 10.13 3.19
CA GLN A 80 -8.49 11.55 2.81
C GLN A 80 -8.89 11.79 1.35
N ARG A 81 -8.89 10.74 0.50
CA ARG A 81 -9.39 10.77 -0.88
C ARG A 81 -9.96 9.39 -1.23
N PRO A 82 -11.19 9.09 -0.79
CA PRO A 82 -11.85 7.85 -1.18
C PRO A 82 -12.03 7.84 -2.69
N GLY A 83 -11.77 6.68 -3.31
CA GLY A 83 -12.07 6.45 -4.72
C GLY A 83 -13.58 6.43 -4.97
N LEU A 84 -13.97 6.45 -6.24
CA LEU A 84 -15.37 6.20 -6.61
C LEU A 84 -15.72 4.75 -6.29
N ALA A 85 -16.86 4.54 -5.63
CA ALA A 85 -17.38 3.19 -5.39
C ALA A 85 -17.72 2.54 -6.75
N PRO A 86 -17.24 1.31 -7.02
CA PRO A 86 -17.58 0.60 -8.24
C PRO A 86 -19.08 0.24 -8.24
N ASP A 87 -19.72 0.27 -9.41
CA ASP A 87 -21.06 -0.26 -9.57
C ASP A 87 -20.99 -1.80 -9.62
N GLN A 88 -21.26 -2.43 -8.48
CA GLN A 88 -21.28 -3.88 -8.33
C GLN A 88 -22.68 -4.41 -8.08
N LYS A 89 -23.70 -3.81 -8.70
CA LYS A 89 -25.05 -4.39 -8.69
C LYS A 89 -25.05 -5.81 -9.27
N TYR A 90 -24.23 -6.07 -10.29
CA TYR A 90 -23.96 -7.40 -10.83
C TYR A 90 -22.45 -7.65 -10.90
N ILE A 91 -22.06 -8.93 -10.83
CA ILE A 91 -20.64 -9.36 -10.81
C ILE A 91 -19.83 -8.94 -12.05
N HIS A 92 -20.50 -8.58 -13.14
CA HIS A 92 -19.89 -8.20 -14.43
C HIS A 92 -20.10 -6.71 -14.77
N SER A 93 -20.65 -5.92 -13.84
CA SER A 93 -20.98 -4.51 -14.08
C SER A 93 -19.75 -3.61 -14.18
N THR A 94 -18.68 -3.94 -13.47
CA THR A 94 -17.44 -3.15 -13.44
C THR A 94 -16.25 -3.99 -13.91
N LEU A 95 -15.41 -3.43 -14.77
CA LEU A 95 -14.13 -4.04 -15.15
C LEU A 95 -13.16 -4.03 -13.96
N GLY A 96 -12.55 -5.16 -13.66
CA GLY A 96 -11.60 -5.30 -12.53
C GLY A 96 -11.82 -6.59 -11.76
N LEU A 97 -11.55 -6.55 -10.45
CA LEU A 97 -11.82 -7.68 -9.55
C LEU A 97 -13.34 -7.83 -9.36
N SER A 98 -13.90 -8.94 -9.84
CA SER A 98 -15.35 -9.19 -9.74
C SER A 98 -15.80 -9.72 -8.39
N TYR A 99 -15.03 -10.62 -7.77
CA TYR A 99 -15.32 -11.17 -6.45
C TYR A 99 -14.05 -11.74 -5.79
N LEU A 100 -14.11 -11.88 -4.46
CA LEU A 100 -13.06 -12.50 -3.66
C LEU A 100 -13.61 -13.70 -2.90
N THR A 101 -13.07 -14.89 -3.18
CA THR A 101 -13.44 -16.12 -2.47
C THR A 101 -12.42 -16.43 -1.37
N LEU A 102 -12.89 -16.61 -0.14
CA LEU A 102 -12.08 -16.97 1.03
C LEU A 102 -12.51 -18.33 1.58
N ARG A 103 -11.55 -19.22 1.81
CA ARG A 103 -11.83 -20.50 2.45
C ARG A 103 -11.90 -20.33 3.96
N VAL A 104 -12.97 -20.85 4.58
CA VAL A 104 -13.16 -20.86 6.04
C VAL A 104 -13.14 -22.29 6.56
N ALA A 105 -12.62 -22.48 7.77
CA ALA A 105 -12.56 -23.79 8.43
C ALA A 105 -13.89 -24.22 9.07
N ASP A 106 -14.81 -23.26 9.26
CA ASP A 106 -16.09 -23.43 9.93
C ASP A 106 -17.06 -22.37 9.37
N MET A 107 -18.06 -22.83 8.61
CA MET A 107 -19.05 -21.96 7.99
C MET A 107 -20.02 -21.37 9.02
N ASP A 108 -20.44 -22.13 10.02
CA ASP A 108 -21.44 -21.71 11.00
C ASP A 108 -20.90 -20.59 11.89
N ALA A 109 -19.64 -20.71 12.33
CA ALA A 109 -18.96 -19.65 13.04
C ALA A 109 -18.77 -18.39 12.18
N ALA A 110 -18.46 -18.55 10.89
CA ALA A 110 -18.29 -17.43 9.97
C ALA A 110 -19.60 -16.68 9.74
N VAL A 111 -20.69 -17.40 9.44
CA VAL A 111 -22.03 -16.83 9.26
C VAL A 111 -22.54 -16.19 10.55
N GLY A 112 -22.27 -16.79 11.71
CA GLY A 112 -22.58 -16.21 13.02
C GLY A 112 -21.92 -14.84 13.23
N ARG A 113 -20.64 -14.70 12.84
CA ARG A 113 -19.93 -13.40 12.87
C ARG A 113 -20.55 -12.39 11.90
N LEU A 114 -20.91 -12.81 10.68
CA LEU A 114 -21.58 -11.94 9.70
C LEU A 114 -22.92 -11.42 10.22
N LYS A 115 -23.74 -12.30 10.81
CA LYS A 115 -25.02 -11.93 11.43
C LYS A 115 -24.84 -10.96 12.59
N LYS A 116 -23.86 -11.20 13.48
CA LYS A 116 -23.54 -10.30 14.60
C LYS A 116 -23.10 -8.92 14.10
N ALA A 117 -22.39 -8.87 12.98
CA ALA A 117 -21.99 -7.64 12.30
C ALA A 117 -23.10 -7.00 11.44
N LYS A 118 -24.31 -7.59 11.42
CA LYS A 118 -25.48 -7.14 10.64
C LYS A 118 -25.22 -7.09 9.12
N VAL A 119 -24.36 -7.97 8.62
CA VAL A 119 -24.06 -8.08 7.18
C VAL A 119 -25.22 -8.77 6.46
N LYS A 120 -25.68 -8.17 5.35
CA LYS A 120 -26.72 -8.75 4.50
C LYS A 120 -26.11 -9.83 3.61
N LEU A 121 -26.58 -11.07 3.76
CA LEU A 121 -26.22 -12.17 2.88
C LEU A 121 -27.02 -12.07 1.56
N LEU A 122 -26.42 -12.57 0.48
CA LEU A 122 -26.97 -12.50 -0.88
C LEU A 122 -27.38 -13.90 -1.36
N GLY A 123 -28.44 -13.94 -2.16
CA GLY A 123 -28.99 -15.19 -2.70
C GLY A 123 -29.50 -16.15 -1.62
N GLN A 124 -29.63 -17.42 -1.98
CA GLN A 124 -30.00 -18.49 -1.04
C GLN A 124 -28.75 -19.01 -0.33
N THR A 125 -28.16 -18.22 0.57
CA THR A 125 -26.93 -18.57 1.27
C THR A 125 -27.15 -18.80 2.77
N PRO A 126 -26.44 -19.76 3.41
CA PRO A 126 -25.41 -20.63 2.85
C PRO A 126 -25.95 -21.74 1.92
N ALA A 127 -25.46 -21.80 0.67
CA ALA A 127 -25.88 -22.81 -0.30
C ALA A 127 -24.98 -24.05 -0.22
N SER A 128 -25.53 -25.22 -0.52
CA SER A 128 -24.75 -26.46 -0.62
C SER A 128 -23.92 -26.51 -1.90
N LEU A 129 -22.63 -26.78 -1.78
CA LEU A 129 -21.74 -27.14 -2.91
C LEU A 129 -21.54 -28.66 -3.01
N GLY A 130 -22.27 -29.45 -2.24
CA GLY A 130 -22.09 -30.89 -2.11
C GLY A 130 -21.38 -31.28 -0.80
N GLY A 131 -21.78 -32.43 -0.22
CA GLY A 131 -21.29 -32.90 1.07
C GLY A 131 -21.47 -31.86 2.19
N GLN A 132 -20.41 -31.65 2.98
CA GLN A 132 -20.38 -30.66 4.04
C GLN A 132 -20.02 -29.25 3.54
N LEU A 133 -19.61 -29.09 2.28
CA LEU A 133 -19.15 -27.81 1.77
C LEU A 133 -20.34 -26.86 1.54
N ARG A 134 -20.20 -25.63 2.03
CA ARG A 134 -21.16 -24.55 1.82
C ARG A 134 -20.48 -23.34 1.21
N ILE A 135 -21.27 -22.53 0.52
CA ILE A 135 -20.90 -21.21 0.02
C ILE A 135 -21.82 -20.14 0.60
N THR A 136 -21.23 -19.04 1.07
CA THR A 136 -21.96 -17.86 1.54
C THR A 136 -21.45 -16.63 0.79
N VAL A 137 -22.36 -15.84 0.22
CA VAL A 137 -22.03 -14.68 -0.60
C VAL A 137 -22.60 -13.43 0.06
N PHE A 138 -21.84 -12.35 0.09
CA PHE A 138 -22.24 -11.07 0.68
C PHE A 138 -21.44 -9.90 0.07
N HIS A 139 -21.86 -8.67 0.36
CA HIS A 139 -21.07 -7.48 0.03
C HIS A 139 -20.21 -7.05 1.22
N ASP A 140 -18.96 -6.68 0.95
CA ASP A 140 -18.13 -5.96 1.93
C ASP A 140 -18.62 -4.49 2.11
N PRO A 141 -18.01 -3.70 3.01
CA PRO A 141 -18.39 -2.30 3.22
C PRO A 141 -18.22 -1.40 1.99
N ASP A 142 -17.36 -1.77 1.04
CA ASP A 142 -17.10 -1.02 -0.20
C ASP A 142 -17.99 -1.50 -1.35
N GLY A 143 -18.87 -2.47 -1.11
CA GLY A 143 -19.79 -3.05 -2.10
C GLY A 143 -19.19 -4.21 -2.91
N ASN A 144 -17.98 -4.67 -2.60
CA ASN A 144 -17.36 -5.77 -3.32
C ASN A 144 -18.05 -7.11 -3.02
N PHE A 145 -18.21 -7.96 -4.03
CA PHE A 145 -18.65 -9.35 -3.79
C PHE A 145 -17.58 -10.15 -3.05
N VAL A 146 -17.96 -10.74 -1.92
CA VAL A 146 -17.13 -11.67 -1.15
C VAL A 146 -17.87 -12.99 -0.98
N GLU A 147 -17.15 -14.07 -1.21
CA GLU A 147 -17.62 -15.43 -1.03
C GLU A 147 -16.82 -16.13 0.07
N LEU A 148 -17.51 -16.81 0.97
CA LEU A 148 -16.90 -17.77 1.89
C LEU A 148 -17.22 -19.17 1.44
N ILE A 149 -16.21 -20.03 1.36
CA ILE A 149 -16.38 -21.45 1.08
C ILE A 149 -15.78 -22.26 2.23
N GLY A 150 -16.53 -23.22 2.77
CA GLY A 150 -16.03 -24.03 3.88
C GLY A 150 -17.04 -25.06 4.36
N PRO A 151 -16.61 -26.02 5.20
CA PRO A 151 -17.50 -27.02 5.75
C PRO A 151 -18.44 -26.42 6.81
N VAL A 152 -19.65 -26.96 6.92
CA VAL A 152 -20.49 -26.81 8.13
C VAL A 152 -19.99 -27.75 9.23
N LYS A 153 -20.11 -27.33 10.49
CA LYS A 153 -19.66 -28.09 11.65
C LYS A 153 -20.73 -28.17 12.72
#